data_AF-A0A7W1JQQ9-F1
#
_entry.id   AF-A0A7W1JQQ9-F1
#
_cell.length_a   1.000
_cell.length_b   1.000
_cell.length_c   1.000
_cell.angle_alpha   90.00
_cell.angle_beta   90.00
_cell.angle_gamma   90.00
#
_symmetry.space_group_name_H-M   'P 1'
#
loop_
_entity.id
_entity.type
_entity.pdbx_description
1 polymer ?
#
loop_
_entity_poly.entity_id
_entity_poly.type
_entity_poly.pdbx_seq_one_letter_code
_entity_poly.pdbx_strand_id
1 'polypeptide(L)'
;FPMIFVAQRNGSPRSSGEASAPSRGALFTQVKSLAPPYPDVKALIEQGGFELPPDAIRGAEWTLADRETLARLRRMERSGVPLGEYVKGKIYRGILTGFNEAFVIDGRKRAELIAEDPKSAEIIKPLAVGDDVRKWRIRKRDVWLIVTKIGVDMARYPAVMRHLKQWEAQLRVRQDQGQHWWELRACAYYAEFDKPKIVYSEISKEPRFTLDFDKTYLSNTAYIAGAEDRFLLGVLNSASAWQYLATTASVLGDEEKGGRIRVIRQFAQRIPIPRASDADRAAIEALVQQILDLGAADPDAGVSEQEAEIDTRVEFLYFHQDEAPTYDVWVAEREAEKGTAVEEVRRFVAAGESSKVEFKETLEAGGTTPEHRAAVFHSVLKTICAFLNSGGGTVLIGVHDSGEVIGLERDGAANAKGWDTFQQKIANALRARFSPAPFDSVEVEPVDIDQKRITRVIVHDARGPVTLDGKLYIRNVNVTVELSAAEALHWKK
;
A
#
# COMPACT_ATOMS: atom_id res chain seq x y z
N PHE A 1 19.77 -3.31 -15.52
CA PHE A 1 20.34 -1.96 -15.65
C PHE A 1 21.29 -1.74 -14.48
N PRO A 2 22.53 -1.30 -14.69
CA PRO A 2 23.41 -0.94 -13.59
C PRO A 2 22.78 0.24 -12.84
N MET A 3 22.43 0.04 -11.57
CA MET A 3 22.07 1.12 -10.66
C MET A 3 23.35 1.75 -10.12
N ILE A 4 23.41 3.07 -10.10
CA ILE A 4 24.57 3.80 -9.59
C ILE A 4 24.16 4.46 -8.29
N PHE A 5 24.75 3.96 -7.20
CA PHE A 5 24.54 4.47 -5.86
C PHE A 5 25.61 5.52 -5.56
N VAL A 6 25.19 6.71 -5.15
CA VAL A 6 26.11 7.76 -4.71
C VAL A 6 25.84 8.02 -3.23
N ALA A 7 26.82 7.69 -2.39
CA ALA A 7 26.78 7.93 -0.96
C ALA A 7 27.88 8.91 -0.57
N GLN A 8 27.53 9.97 0.16
CA GLN A 8 28.50 10.91 0.71
C GLN A 8 28.82 10.55 2.16
N ARG A 9 30.08 10.18 2.43
CA ARG A 9 30.56 10.02 3.81
C ARG A 9 30.80 11.41 4.39
N ASN A 10 29.92 11.87 5.28
CA ASN A 10 30.21 13.05 6.09
C ASN A 10 31.47 12.75 6.93
N GLY A 11 32.48 13.61 6.81
CA GLY A 11 33.84 13.35 7.29
C GLY A 11 33.92 13.02 8.78
N SER A 12 34.98 12.30 9.17
CA SER A 12 35.38 12.15 10.57
C SER A 12 35.38 13.50 11.29
N PRO A 13 35.09 13.55 12.61
CA PRO A 13 35.14 14.79 13.36
C PRO A 13 36.49 15.45 13.13
N ARG A 14 36.48 16.65 12.54
CA ARG A 14 37.69 17.47 12.42
C ARG A 14 38.16 17.76 13.85
N SER A 15 39.45 17.57 14.08
CA SER A 15 40.14 17.94 15.32
C SER A 15 40.22 19.46 15.44
N SER A 16 39.11 20.11 15.76
CA SER A 16 39.04 21.53 16.13
C SER A 16 37.68 21.74 16.78
N GLY A 17 37.66 22.29 18.00
CA GLY A 17 36.53 22.30 18.94
C GLY A 17 35.32 23.15 18.54
N GLU A 18 34.83 23.01 17.31
CA GLU A 18 33.50 23.47 16.92
C GLU A 18 32.50 22.34 17.18
N ALA A 19 31.35 22.69 17.76
CA ALA A 19 30.28 21.76 18.07
C ALA A 19 29.97 20.89 16.84
N SER A 20 30.13 19.57 16.97
CA SER A 20 29.86 18.63 15.90
C SER A 20 28.43 18.80 15.42
N ALA A 21 28.24 19.24 14.16
CA ALA A 21 26.96 19.18 13.51
C ALA A 21 26.39 17.76 13.66
N PRO A 22 25.10 17.58 14.00
CA PRO A 22 24.51 16.26 14.17
C PRO A 22 24.82 15.41 12.93
N SER A 23 25.29 14.18 13.14
CA SER A 23 25.62 13.26 12.04
C SER A 23 24.36 13.05 11.19
N ARG A 24 24.27 13.75 10.05
CA ARG A 24 23.20 13.49 9.09
C ARG A 24 23.36 12.05 8.58
N GLY A 25 22.29 11.26 8.65
CA GLY A 25 22.24 9.89 8.14
C GLY A 25 22.53 9.84 6.63
N ALA A 26 22.72 8.63 6.10
CA ALA A 26 22.96 8.45 4.67
C ALA A 26 21.72 8.91 3.89
N LEU A 27 21.90 9.84 2.96
CA LEU A 27 20.85 10.23 2.02
C LEU A 27 20.88 9.29 0.82
N PHE A 28 19.69 8.87 0.38
CA PHE A 28 19.52 8.03 -0.79
C PHE A 28 18.58 8.69 -1.79
N THR A 29 18.94 8.60 -3.06
CA THR A 29 18.07 8.91 -4.20
C THR A 29 18.42 7.99 -5.36
N GLN A 30 17.44 7.68 -6.21
CA GLN A 30 17.67 6.88 -7.42
C GLN A 30 17.90 7.80 -8.62
N VAL A 31 19.07 7.68 -9.24
CA VAL A 31 19.37 8.41 -10.48
C VAL A 31 18.99 7.53 -11.67
N LYS A 32 17.98 7.97 -12.44
CA LYS A 32 17.38 7.19 -13.55
C LYS A 32 18.35 6.91 -14.70
N SER A 33 19.26 7.84 -14.98
CA SER A 33 20.23 7.74 -16.07
C SER A 33 21.44 8.60 -15.79
N LEU A 34 22.64 8.11 -16.13
CA LEU A 34 23.86 8.93 -16.24
C LEU A 34 24.23 9.23 -17.70
N ALA A 35 23.31 9.01 -18.64
CA ALA A 35 23.53 9.33 -20.04
C ALA A 35 23.71 10.85 -20.21
N PRO A 36 24.55 11.30 -21.15
CA PRO A 36 24.71 12.71 -21.46
C PRO A 36 23.37 13.41 -21.81
N PRO A 37 23.15 14.65 -21.34
CA PRO A 37 24.00 15.39 -20.42
C PRO A 37 24.02 14.77 -19.02
N TYR A 38 25.21 14.64 -18.44
CA TYR A 38 25.37 14.02 -17.12
C TYR A 38 24.52 14.77 -16.09
N PRO A 39 23.63 14.10 -15.33
CA PRO A 39 22.75 14.78 -14.41
C PRO A 39 23.54 15.39 -13.26
N ASP A 40 23.09 16.53 -12.73
CA ASP A 40 23.61 17.04 -11.47
C ASP A 40 23.10 16.17 -10.32
N VAL A 41 23.88 15.12 -10.02
CA VAL A 41 23.57 14.15 -8.97
C VAL A 41 23.41 14.83 -7.61
N LYS A 42 24.17 15.90 -7.34
CA LYS A 42 24.09 16.61 -6.06
C LYS A 42 22.76 17.33 -5.94
N ALA A 43 22.35 18.06 -6.98
CA ALA A 43 21.03 18.70 -7.01
C ALA A 43 19.89 17.69 -6.87
N LEU A 44 20.00 16.51 -7.49
CA LEU A 44 19.00 15.44 -7.35
C LEU A 44 18.91 14.90 -5.91
N ILE A 45 20.04 14.73 -5.22
CA ILE A 45 20.07 14.33 -3.80
C ILE A 45 19.44 15.43 -2.93
N GLU A 46 19.75 16.70 -3.20
CA GLU A 46 19.23 17.83 -2.42
C GLU A 46 17.73 18.07 -2.65
N GLN A 47 17.22 17.80 -3.85
CA GLN A 47 15.81 18.01 -4.20
C GLN A 47 14.90 16.83 -3.83
N GLY A 48 15.40 15.60 -3.89
CA GLY A 48 14.57 14.39 -3.78
C GLY A 48 15.20 13.24 -3.02
N GLY A 49 16.32 13.45 -2.33
CA GLY A 49 16.91 12.45 -1.46
C GLY A 49 16.16 12.32 -0.13
N PHE A 50 16.05 11.10 0.37
CA PHE A 50 15.52 10.82 1.71
C PHE A 50 16.58 10.20 2.62
N GLU A 51 16.40 10.37 3.93
CA GLU A 51 17.33 9.83 4.92
C GLU A 51 17.06 8.34 5.16
N LEU A 52 18.07 7.51 4.94
CA LEU A 52 18.05 6.09 5.27
C LEU A 52 18.22 5.88 6.79
N PRO A 53 17.59 4.85 7.37
CA PRO A 53 17.91 4.42 8.72
C PRO A 53 19.38 4.03 8.92
N PRO A 54 19.94 4.17 10.13
CA PRO A 54 21.35 3.86 10.42
C PRO A 54 21.77 2.40 10.13
N ASP A 55 20.81 1.48 10.02
CA ASP A 55 20.96 0.06 9.76
C ASP A 55 20.64 -0.34 8.30
N ALA A 56 20.15 0.58 7.46
CA ALA A 56 19.61 0.30 6.12
C ALA A 56 20.62 -0.34 5.14
N ILE A 57 21.91 -0.06 5.32
CA ILE A 57 23.02 -0.55 4.47
C ILE A 57 24.00 -1.44 5.24
N ARG A 58 23.55 -2.09 6.32
CA ARG A 58 24.39 -3.03 7.09
C ARG A 58 24.19 -4.47 6.60
N GLY A 59 25.30 -5.18 6.41
CA GLY A 59 25.27 -6.61 6.05
C GLY A 59 24.99 -6.86 4.57
N ALA A 60 24.51 -8.07 4.26
CA ALA A 60 24.29 -8.55 2.89
C ALA A 60 22.94 -8.15 2.28
N GLU A 61 21.98 -7.70 3.10
CA GLU A 61 20.64 -7.30 2.65
C GLU A 61 20.43 -5.80 2.88
N TRP A 62 20.69 -5.00 1.85
CA TRP A 62 20.41 -3.57 1.90
C TRP A 62 18.92 -3.32 1.65
N THR A 63 18.32 -2.45 2.44
CA THR A 63 16.97 -1.96 2.19
C THR A 63 17.02 -0.46 1.95
N LEU A 64 16.76 -0.07 0.70
CA LEU A 64 16.89 1.31 0.23
C LEU A 64 15.51 1.98 0.21
N ALA A 65 14.88 2.04 1.38
CA ALA A 65 13.57 2.63 1.59
C ALA A 65 13.63 3.62 2.76
N ASP A 66 12.74 4.60 2.76
CA ASP A 66 12.65 5.60 3.81
C ASP A 66 12.17 4.99 5.15
N ARG A 67 12.22 5.79 6.22
CA ARG A 67 11.84 5.33 7.58
C ARG A 67 10.38 4.86 7.67
N GLU A 68 9.46 5.53 7.00
CA GLU A 68 8.04 5.23 7.05
C GLU A 68 7.75 3.92 6.31
N THR A 69 8.27 3.79 5.08
CA THR A 69 8.17 2.55 4.29
C THR A 69 8.75 1.36 5.06
N LEU A 70 9.92 1.53 5.69
CA LEU A 70 10.54 0.48 6.51
C LEU A 70 9.75 0.12 7.76
N ALA A 71 9.20 1.11 8.46
CA ALA A 71 8.33 0.87 9.61
C ALA A 71 7.08 0.08 9.20
N ARG A 72 6.49 0.44 8.05
CA ARG A 72 5.34 -0.27 7.47
C ARG A 72 5.67 -1.73 7.15
N LEU A 73 6.77 -1.99 6.42
CA LEU A 73 7.20 -3.36 6.09
C LEU A 73 7.43 -4.21 7.35
N ARG A 74 8.14 -3.67 8.34
CA ARG A 74 8.42 -4.36 9.62
C ARG A 74 7.13 -4.67 10.38
N ARG A 75 6.14 -3.77 10.33
CA ARG A 75 4.83 -3.98 10.96
C ARG A 75 4.06 -5.10 10.27
N MET A 76 4.04 -5.12 8.95
CA MET A 76 3.46 -6.22 8.18
C MET A 76 4.13 -7.57 8.49
N GLU A 77 5.47 -7.62 8.52
CA GLU A 77 6.22 -8.86 8.81
C GLU A 77 5.97 -9.41 10.23
N ARG A 78 5.65 -8.55 11.20
CA ARG A 78 5.33 -8.96 12.58
C ARG A 78 3.89 -9.42 12.79
N SER A 79 2.97 -9.01 11.91
CA SER A 79 1.54 -9.33 12.02
C SER A 79 1.24 -10.82 11.91
N GLY A 80 2.09 -11.59 11.22
CA GLY A 80 1.85 -13.02 11.01
C GLY A 80 3.08 -13.76 10.48
N VAL A 81 2.85 -14.75 9.62
CA VAL A 81 3.91 -15.65 9.11
C VAL A 81 4.10 -15.47 7.60
N PRO A 82 5.32 -15.65 7.05
CA PRO A 82 5.52 -15.58 5.61
C PRO A 82 4.68 -16.61 4.85
N LEU A 83 4.24 -16.28 3.63
CA LEU A 83 3.43 -17.16 2.77
C LEU A 83 4.05 -18.56 2.64
N GLY A 84 5.37 -18.64 2.48
CA GLY A 84 6.09 -19.91 2.39
C GLY A 84 5.87 -20.81 3.59
N GLU A 85 5.82 -20.25 4.79
CA GLU A 85 5.49 -20.99 6.02
C GLU A 85 4.00 -21.32 6.08
N TYR A 86 3.15 -20.32 5.79
CA TYR A 86 1.70 -20.45 5.79
C TYR A 86 1.21 -21.62 4.93
N VAL A 87 1.71 -21.73 3.69
CA VAL A 87 1.36 -22.85 2.78
C VAL A 87 2.25 -24.07 2.94
N LYS A 88 3.08 -24.15 3.99
CA LYS A 88 3.99 -25.28 4.27
C LYS A 88 4.90 -25.61 3.10
N GLY A 89 5.44 -24.58 2.45
CA GLY A 89 6.36 -24.66 1.32
C GLY A 89 5.71 -24.99 -0.02
N LYS A 90 4.37 -25.17 -0.08
CA LYS A 90 3.60 -25.55 -1.28
C LYS A 90 3.45 -24.42 -2.31
N ILE A 91 4.58 -23.87 -2.74
CA ILE A 91 4.67 -22.90 -3.82
C ILE A 91 5.40 -23.57 -4.98
N TYR A 92 4.65 -23.88 -6.04
CA TYR A 92 5.14 -24.71 -7.15
C TYR A 92 5.09 -23.93 -8.45
N ARG A 93 6.14 -24.05 -9.27
CA ARG A 93 6.17 -23.45 -10.61
C ARG A 93 5.31 -24.28 -11.57
N GLY A 94 4.73 -23.66 -12.58
CA GLY A 94 4.11 -24.39 -13.68
C GLY A 94 5.10 -25.22 -14.50
N ILE A 95 4.57 -26.04 -15.39
CA ILE A 95 5.31 -27.00 -16.19
C ILE A 95 6.15 -26.30 -17.25
N LEU A 96 7.44 -26.67 -17.31
CA LEU A 96 8.30 -26.35 -18.45
C LEU A 96 8.29 -27.55 -19.41
N THR A 97 7.87 -27.30 -20.65
CA THR A 97 7.74 -28.31 -21.70
C THR A 97 9.07 -28.58 -22.42
N GLY A 98 9.96 -27.59 -22.49
CA GLY A 98 11.21 -27.65 -23.26
C GLY A 98 11.02 -27.58 -24.78
N PHE A 99 9.81 -27.80 -25.31
CA PHE A 99 9.46 -27.65 -26.73
C PHE A 99 7.93 -27.54 -26.90
N ASN A 100 7.40 -26.32 -27.01
CA ASN A 100 5.95 -26.08 -26.92
C ASN A 100 5.18 -26.69 -28.10
N GLU A 101 5.74 -26.68 -29.30
CA GLU A 101 5.11 -27.14 -30.54
C GLU A 101 4.67 -28.60 -30.48
N ALA A 102 5.36 -29.43 -29.69
CA ALA A 102 4.99 -30.82 -29.49
C ALA A 102 3.92 -31.00 -28.39
N PHE A 103 4.06 -30.29 -27.27
CA PHE A 103 3.27 -30.56 -26.05
C PHE A 103 2.06 -29.64 -25.88
N VAL A 104 2.06 -28.45 -26.48
CA VAL A 104 0.98 -27.47 -26.38
C VAL A 104 0.16 -27.52 -27.67
N ILE A 105 -1.11 -27.86 -27.54
CA ILE A 105 -2.02 -28.05 -28.67
C ILE A 105 -3.27 -27.19 -28.50
N ASP A 106 -3.95 -26.90 -29.61
CA ASP A 106 -5.27 -26.26 -29.59
C ASP A 106 -6.39 -27.29 -29.42
N GLY A 107 -7.63 -26.82 -29.24
CA GLY A 107 -8.79 -27.70 -29.08
C GLY A 107 -9.09 -28.55 -30.32
N ARG A 108 -8.75 -28.05 -31.51
CA ARG A 108 -8.89 -28.82 -32.76
C ARG A 108 -8.01 -30.06 -32.73
N LYS A 109 -6.71 -29.90 -32.46
CA LYS A 109 -5.77 -31.02 -32.38
C LYS A 109 -6.11 -31.93 -31.20
N ARG A 110 -6.56 -31.39 -30.06
CA ARG A 110 -7.09 -32.20 -28.97
C ARG A 110 -8.26 -33.08 -29.41
N ALA A 111 -9.24 -32.51 -30.11
CA ALA A 111 -10.41 -33.25 -30.57
C ALA A 111 -10.03 -34.36 -31.55
N GLU A 112 -9.09 -34.09 -32.47
CA GLU A 112 -8.53 -35.08 -33.38
C GLU A 112 -7.87 -36.26 -32.64
N LEU A 113 -7.00 -35.98 -31.67
CA LEU A 113 -6.29 -37.02 -30.90
C LEU A 113 -7.25 -37.88 -30.07
N ILE A 114 -8.29 -37.26 -29.48
CA ILE A 114 -9.30 -37.98 -28.68
C ILE A 114 -10.25 -38.78 -29.56
N ALA A 115 -10.61 -38.27 -30.75
CA ALA A 115 -11.45 -39.01 -31.69
C ALA A 115 -10.74 -40.26 -32.23
N GLU A 116 -9.43 -40.17 -32.48
CA GLU A 116 -8.61 -41.30 -32.91
C GLU A 116 -8.32 -42.29 -31.77
N ASP A 117 -8.08 -41.78 -30.56
CA ASP A 117 -7.79 -42.57 -29.36
C ASP A 117 -8.40 -41.91 -28.11
N PRO A 118 -9.59 -42.37 -27.67
CA PRO A 118 -10.30 -41.78 -26.54
C PRO A 118 -9.49 -41.72 -25.23
N LYS A 119 -8.53 -42.63 -25.03
CA LYS A 119 -7.66 -42.63 -23.83
C LYS A 119 -6.73 -41.43 -23.78
N SER A 120 -6.47 -40.77 -24.90
CA SER A 120 -5.67 -39.53 -24.96
C SER A 120 -6.20 -38.44 -24.02
N ALA A 121 -7.51 -38.44 -23.73
CA ALA A 121 -8.13 -37.51 -22.78
C ALA A 121 -7.56 -37.63 -21.35
N GLU A 122 -7.02 -38.78 -20.96
CA GLU A 122 -6.41 -38.99 -19.64
C GLU A 122 -5.16 -38.12 -19.43
N ILE A 123 -4.40 -37.87 -20.50
CA ILE A 123 -3.11 -37.16 -20.46
C ILE A 123 -3.15 -35.78 -21.13
N ILE A 124 -4.23 -35.39 -21.79
CA ILE A 124 -4.41 -34.04 -22.34
C ILE A 124 -5.16 -33.18 -21.30
N LYS A 125 -4.51 -32.16 -20.77
CA LYS A 125 -5.02 -31.29 -19.68
C LYS A 125 -5.19 -29.85 -20.15
N PRO A 126 -6.18 -29.09 -19.63
CA PRO A 126 -6.31 -27.66 -19.95
C PRO A 126 -5.05 -26.91 -19.48
N LEU A 127 -4.60 -25.93 -20.26
CA LEU A 127 -3.38 -25.16 -19.99
C LEU A 127 -3.68 -23.66 -19.88
N ALA A 128 -3.15 -23.02 -18.84
CA ALA A 128 -3.08 -21.57 -18.71
C ALA A 128 -1.62 -21.09 -18.67
N VAL A 129 -1.33 -19.99 -19.38
CA VAL A 129 -0.05 -19.27 -19.22
C VAL A 129 -0.21 -18.07 -18.27
N GLY A 130 0.88 -17.45 -17.85
CA GLY A 130 0.85 -16.31 -16.94
C GLY A 130 -0.06 -15.15 -17.37
N ASP A 131 -0.22 -14.89 -18.68
CA ASP A 131 -1.15 -13.85 -19.16
C ASP A 131 -2.63 -14.26 -19.06
N ASP A 132 -2.93 -15.55 -18.91
CA ASP A 132 -4.30 -16.02 -18.71
C ASP A 132 -4.74 -15.89 -17.26
N VAL A 133 -3.80 -15.87 -16.31
CA VAL A 133 -4.10 -15.63 -14.89
C VAL A 133 -4.39 -14.14 -14.68
N ARG A 134 -5.59 -13.83 -14.22
CA ARG A 134 -6.05 -12.48 -13.87
C ARG A 134 -6.38 -12.42 -12.39
N LYS A 135 -6.65 -11.23 -11.88
CA LYS A 135 -7.20 -11.07 -10.52
C LYS A 135 -8.53 -11.81 -10.47
N TRP A 136 -8.69 -12.68 -9.47
CA TRP A 136 -9.90 -13.47 -9.20
C TRP A 136 -10.31 -14.54 -10.23
N ARG A 137 -9.75 -14.55 -11.45
CA ARG A 137 -10.11 -15.55 -12.48
C ARG A 137 -8.95 -16.02 -13.34
N ILE A 138 -9.11 -17.19 -13.95
CA ILE A 138 -8.31 -17.61 -15.11
C ILE A 138 -9.12 -17.34 -16.38
N ARG A 139 -8.55 -16.57 -17.32
CA ARG A 139 -9.12 -16.39 -18.65
C ARG A 139 -9.04 -17.71 -19.41
N LYS A 140 -10.19 -18.34 -19.64
CA LYS A 140 -10.26 -19.61 -20.39
C LYS A 140 -9.79 -19.41 -21.83
N ARG A 141 -8.94 -20.33 -22.29
CA ARG A 141 -8.48 -20.41 -23.69
C ARG A 141 -8.55 -21.85 -24.15
N ASP A 142 -8.70 -22.02 -25.46
CA ASP A 142 -8.69 -23.34 -26.09
C ASP A 142 -7.25 -23.84 -26.32
N VAL A 143 -6.50 -23.94 -25.22
CA VAL A 143 -5.09 -24.34 -25.18
C VAL A 143 -4.93 -25.49 -24.20
N TRP A 144 -4.24 -26.54 -24.63
CA TRP A 144 -4.14 -27.80 -23.92
C TRP A 144 -2.71 -28.29 -23.88
N LEU A 145 -2.37 -29.01 -22.82
CA LEU A 145 -1.06 -29.60 -22.58
C LEU A 145 -1.15 -31.13 -22.66
N ILE A 146 -0.29 -31.73 -23.46
CA ILE A 146 -0.03 -33.18 -23.44
C ILE A 146 0.94 -33.48 -22.29
N VAL A 147 0.45 -34.15 -21.25
CA VAL A 147 1.19 -34.42 -20.01
C VAL A 147 1.78 -35.84 -20.03
N THR A 148 2.95 -35.98 -20.65
CA THR A 148 3.74 -37.23 -20.64
C THR A 148 4.71 -37.25 -19.45
N LYS A 149 4.22 -37.68 -18.28
CA LYS A 149 5.03 -37.79 -17.05
C LYS A 149 6.15 -38.83 -17.23
N ILE A 150 7.24 -38.72 -16.47
CA ILE A 150 8.29 -39.75 -16.44
C ILE A 150 7.67 -41.10 -16.06
N GLY A 151 7.93 -42.14 -16.85
CA GLY A 151 7.39 -43.49 -16.68
C GLY A 151 6.00 -43.69 -17.28
N VAL A 152 5.49 -42.75 -18.09
CA VAL A 152 4.21 -42.92 -18.78
C VAL A 152 4.29 -44.06 -19.80
N ASP A 153 3.36 -45.00 -19.72
CA ASP A 153 3.21 -46.06 -20.72
C ASP A 153 2.54 -45.50 -21.98
N MET A 154 3.37 -45.09 -22.95
CA MET A 154 2.89 -44.55 -24.23
C MET A 154 2.22 -45.59 -25.14
N ALA A 155 2.34 -46.89 -24.86
CA ALA A 155 1.59 -47.91 -25.60
C ALA A 155 0.07 -47.77 -25.38
N ARG A 156 -0.34 -47.12 -24.27
CA ARG A 156 -1.74 -46.79 -23.97
C ARG A 156 -2.28 -45.62 -24.78
N TYR A 157 -1.42 -44.82 -25.41
CA TYR A 157 -1.78 -43.56 -26.09
C TYR A 157 -1.19 -43.47 -27.51
N PRO A 158 -1.49 -44.42 -28.41
CA PRO A 158 -0.90 -44.49 -29.75
C PRO A 158 -1.10 -43.23 -30.61
N ALA A 159 -2.23 -42.53 -30.50
CA ALA A 159 -2.47 -41.29 -31.27
C ALA A 159 -1.53 -40.17 -30.81
N VAL A 160 -1.42 -39.97 -29.48
CA VAL A 160 -0.48 -39.01 -28.89
C VAL A 160 0.96 -39.38 -29.25
N MET A 161 1.33 -40.66 -29.20
CA MET A 161 2.68 -41.09 -29.58
C MET A 161 3.00 -40.76 -31.04
N ARG A 162 2.07 -40.99 -31.97
CA ARG A 162 2.24 -40.57 -33.39
C ARG A 162 2.42 -39.05 -33.49
N HIS A 163 1.61 -38.27 -32.77
CA HIS A 163 1.73 -36.82 -32.73
C HIS A 163 3.05 -36.34 -32.15
N LEU A 164 3.63 -36.99 -31.14
CA LEU A 164 4.94 -36.59 -30.62
C LEU A 164 6.09 -37.03 -31.54
N LYS A 165 5.93 -38.15 -32.26
CA LYS A 165 6.96 -38.72 -33.13
C LYS A 165 7.37 -37.83 -34.31
N GLN A 166 6.46 -37.01 -34.84
CA GLN A 166 6.80 -35.98 -35.84
C GLN A 166 7.81 -34.94 -35.32
N TRP A 167 7.96 -34.81 -33.99
CA TRP A 167 8.90 -33.90 -33.34
C TRP A 167 10.10 -34.62 -32.70
N GLU A 168 10.30 -35.91 -32.97
CA GLU A 168 11.28 -36.74 -32.27
C GLU A 168 12.70 -36.16 -32.31
N ALA A 169 13.15 -35.62 -33.45
CA ALA A 169 14.47 -35.03 -33.59
C ALA A 169 14.67 -33.83 -32.64
N GLN A 170 13.68 -32.93 -32.56
CA GLN A 170 13.68 -31.76 -31.69
C GLN A 170 13.53 -32.16 -30.21
N LEU A 171 12.75 -33.20 -29.95
CA LEU A 171 12.52 -33.67 -28.59
C LEU A 171 13.76 -34.36 -28.01
N ARG A 172 14.50 -35.13 -28.81
CA ARG A 172 15.73 -35.84 -28.38
C ARG A 172 16.89 -34.92 -28.00
N VAL A 173 16.92 -33.68 -28.51
CA VAL A 173 17.99 -32.72 -28.18
C VAL A 173 17.71 -31.96 -26.88
N ARG A 174 16.53 -32.13 -26.27
CA ARG A 174 16.20 -31.51 -24.98
C ARG A 174 17.10 -32.08 -23.89
N GLN A 175 17.77 -31.19 -23.17
CA GLN A 175 18.64 -31.58 -22.05
C GLN A 175 17.87 -31.94 -20.79
N ASP A 176 16.61 -31.49 -20.66
CA ASP A 176 15.79 -31.65 -19.45
C ASP A 176 14.62 -32.64 -19.63
N GLN A 177 14.65 -33.48 -20.66
CA GLN A 177 13.66 -34.55 -20.85
C GLN A 177 13.73 -35.62 -19.73
N GLY A 178 12.71 -36.48 -19.68
CA GLY A 178 12.71 -37.66 -18.82
C GLY A 178 13.69 -38.75 -19.26
N GLN A 179 13.38 -40.00 -18.91
CA GLN A 179 14.13 -41.17 -19.37
C GLN A 179 13.97 -41.38 -20.89
N HIS A 180 12.82 -40.98 -21.42
CA HIS A 180 12.52 -41.06 -22.85
C HIS A 180 12.27 -39.68 -23.46
N TRP A 181 12.54 -39.53 -24.77
CA TRP A 181 12.46 -38.24 -25.46
C TRP A 181 11.05 -37.64 -25.50
N TRP A 182 10.02 -38.47 -25.41
CA TRP A 182 8.62 -38.03 -25.35
C TRP A 182 8.19 -37.55 -23.97
N GLU A 183 8.99 -37.75 -22.92
CA GLU A 183 8.62 -37.40 -21.55
C GLU A 183 8.91 -35.94 -21.25
N LEU A 184 8.00 -35.30 -20.53
CA LEU A 184 8.26 -34.02 -19.87
C LEU A 184 9.31 -34.21 -18.76
N ARG A 185 9.94 -33.09 -18.38
CA ARG A 185 10.90 -33.05 -17.28
C ARG A 185 10.32 -33.56 -15.96
N ALA A 186 11.21 -33.95 -15.05
CA ALA A 186 10.82 -34.37 -13.70
C ALA A 186 10.03 -33.27 -12.97
N CYS A 187 8.88 -33.65 -12.41
CA CYS A 187 8.03 -32.81 -11.58
C CYS A 187 7.42 -33.68 -10.47
N ALA A 188 7.76 -33.37 -9.21
CA ALA A 188 7.35 -34.15 -8.05
C ALA A 188 5.92 -33.84 -7.57
N TYR A 189 5.30 -32.79 -8.08
CA TYR A 189 4.05 -32.21 -7.57
C TYR A 189 2.92 -32.22 -8.60
N TYR A 190 2.93 -33.15 -9.56
CA TYR A 190 1.84 -33.30 -10.53
C TYR A 190 0.46 -33.40 -9.86
N ALA A 191 0.37 -34.09 -8.72
CA ALA A 191 -0.87 -34.25 -7.96
C ALA A 191 -1.45 -32.93 -7.43
N GLU A 192 -0.66 -31.86 -7.33
CA GLU A 192 -1.16 -30.56 -6.88
C GLU A 192 -1.96 -29.85 -7.99
N PHE A 193 -1.66 -30.09 -9.27
CA PHE A 193 -2.46 -29.54 -10.38
C PHE A 193 -3.89 -30.11 -10.41
N ASP A 194 -4.06 -31.34 -9.92
CA ASP A 194 -5.32 -32.07 -9.96
C ASP A 194 -6.25 -31.75 -8.75
N LYS A 195 -5.89 -30.73 -7.95
CA LYS A 195 -6.63 -30.24 -6.77
C LYS A 195 -7.08 -28.78 -6.96
N PRO A 196 -8.15 -28.34 -6.26
CA PRO A 196 -8.40 -26.92 -6.04
C PRO A 196 -7.18 -26.23 -5.45
N LYS A 197 -6.79 -25.10 -6.04
CA LYS A 197 -5.52 -24.44 -5.71
C LYS A 197 -5.56 -22.95 -6.02
N ILE A 198 -4.80 -22.16 -5.26
CA ILE A 198 -4.52 -20.77 -5.64
C ILE A 198 -3.41 -20.76 -6.68
N VAL A 199 -3.58 -19.97 -7.74
CA VAL A 199 -2.58 -19.77 -8.78
C VAL A 199 -2.29 -18.29 -8.99
N TYR A 200 -1.09 -17.97 -9.46
CA TYR A 200 -0.69 -16.60 -9.73
C TYR A 200 0.33 -16.47 -10.89
N SER A 201 0.34 -15.30 -11.55
CA SER A 201 1.28 -15.00 -12.65
C SER A 201 2.66 -14.57 -12.14
N GLU A 202 3.73 -15.03 -12.79
CA GLU A 202 5.11 -14.63 -12.47
C GLU A 202 5.36 -13.13 -12.71
N ILE A 203 4.72 -12.52 -13.71
CA ILE A 203 4.99 -11.15 -14.12
C ILE A 203 3.68 -10.39 -14.24
N SER A 204 3.50 -9.37 -13.40
CA SER A 204 2.21 -8.68 -13.27
C SER A 204 2.38 -7.18 -13.00
N LYS A 205 1.39 -6.38 -13.42
CA LYS A 205 1.29 -4.93 -13.12
C LYS A 205 0.37 -4.63 -11.94
N GLU A 206 -0.36 -5.64 -11.51
CA GLU A 206 -1.40 -5.61 -10.49
C GLU A 206 -1.44 -7.00 -9.81
N PRO A 207 -2.15 -7.18 -8.70
CA PRO A 207 -2.37 -8.49 -8.12
C PRO A 207 -3.07 -9.42 -9.11
N ARG A 208 -2.53 -10.62 -9.32
CA ARG A 208 -3.09 -11.63 -10.23
C ARG A 208 -3.10 -13.00 -9.56
N PHE A 209 -3.81 -13.09 -8.44
CA PHE A 209 -4.08 -14.33 -7.74
C PHE A 209 -5.54 -14.75 -7.96
N THR A 210 -5.79 -16.05 -8.10
CA THR A 210 -7.13 -16.63 -8.27
C THR A 210 -7.19 -18.07 -7.78
N LEU A 211 -8.38 -18.57 -7.47
CA LEU A 211 -8.64 -19.98 -7.20
C LEU A 211 -8.98 -20.72 -8.51
N ASP A 212 -8.29 -21.83 -8.74
CA ASP A 212 -8.53 -22.75 -9.84
C ASP A 212 -9.24 -24.01 -9.33
N PHE A 213 -10.53 -24.12 -9.65
CA PHE A 213 -11.33 -25.33 -9.42
C PHE A 213 -11.31 -26.30 -10.61
N ASP A 214 -10.91 -25.81 -11.79
CA ASP A 214 -10.97 -26.54 -13.07
C ASP A 214 -9.77 -27.49 -13.29
N LYS A 215 -8.86 -27.58 -12.32
CA LYS A 215 -7.64 -28.42 -12.37
C LYS A 215 -6.76 -28.07 -13.58
N THR A 216 -6.67 -26.78 -13.87
CA THR A 216 -5.89 -26.21 -14.95
C THR A 216 -4.40 -26.41 -14.69
N TYR A 217 -3.69 -26.92 -15.70
CA TYR A 217 -2.23 -26.99 -15.68
C TYR A 217 -1.67 -25.62 -16.05
N LEU A 218 -0.53 -25.26 -15.45
CA LEU A 218 0.11 -23.97 -15.66
C LEU A 218 1.38 -24.14 -16.49
N SER A 219 1.70 -23.17 -17.33
CA SER A 219 3.05 -23.05 -17.87
C SER A 219 4.02 -22.47 -16.84
N ASN A 220 5.31 -22.56 -17.13
CA ASN A 220 6.40 -22.06 -16.28
C ASN A 220 6.37 -20.54 -15.97
N THR A 221 5.41 -19.79 -16.53
CA THR A 221 5.18 -18.35 -16.27
C THR A 221 4.09 -18.07 -15.23
N ALA A 222 3.56 -19.12 -14.60
CA ALA A 222 2.65 -19.03 -13.47
C ALA A 222 3.06 -20.05 -12.38
N TYR A 223 2.50 -19.86 -11.19
CA TYR A 223 2.80 -20.65 -10.00
C TYR A 223 1.52 -21.04 -9.26
N ILE A 224 1.61 -22.10 -8.47
CA ILE A 224 0.64 -22.51 -7.45
C ILE A 224 1.09 -21.90 -6.11
N ALA A 225 0.15 -21.40 -5.31
CA ALA A 225 0.37 -20.87 -3.95
C ALA A 225 -0.51 -21.59 -2.92
N GLY A 226 -0.26 -22.88 -2.69
CA GLY A 226 -1.02 -23.69 -1.73
C GLY A 226 -2.35 -24.22 -2.28
N ALA A 227 -3.24 -24.57 -1.35
CA ALA A 227 -4.54 -25.18 -1.63
C ALA A 227 -5.65 -24.12 -1.71
N GLU A 228 -6.92 -24.57 -1.72
CA GLU A 228 -8.07 -23.68 -1.61
C GLU A 228 -8.12 -22.99 -0.23
N ASP A 229 -7.89 -21.69 -0.20
CA ASP A 229 -8.03 -20.84 1.00
C ASP A 229 -8.47 -19.43 0.57
N ARG A 230 -9.74 -19.10 0.79
CA ARG A 230 -10.33 -17.83 0.36
C ARG A 230 -9.78 -16.65 1.15
N PHE A 231 -9.51 -16.82 2.44
CA PHE A 231 -8.87 -15.78 3.26
C PHE A 231 -7.49 -15.45 2.69
N LEU A 232 -6.68 -16.48 2.42
CA LEU A 232 -5.37 -16.29 1.80
C LEU A 232 -5.48 -15.58 0.46
N LEU A 233 -6.44 -15.96 -0.39
CA LEU A 233 -6.67 -15.31 -1.67
C LEU A 233 -7.00 -13.81 -1.50
N GLY A 234 -7.85 -13.48 -0.51
CA GLY A 234 -8.20 -12.09 -0.16
C GLY A 234 -6.97 -11.27 0.22
N VAL A 235 -6.14 -11.81 1.13
CA VAL A 235 -4.88 -11.16 1.54
C VAL A 235 -3.93 -10.95 0.35
N LEU A 236 -3.71 -11.98 -0.48
CA LEU A 236 -2.77 -11.92 -1.61
C LEU A 236 -3.20 -10.92 -2.70
N ASN A 237 -4.49 -10.65 -2.83
CA ASN A 237 -5.03 -9.67 -3.78
C ASN A 237 -5.22 -8.26 -3.19
N SER A 238 -4.91 -8.05 -1.91
CA SER A 238 -5.04 -6.75 -1.24
C SER A 238 -3.98 -5.74 -1.71
N ALA A 239 -4.32 -4.45 -1.64
CA ALA A 239 -3.41 -3.34 -1.88
C ALA A 239 -2.19 -3.39 -0.96
N SER A 240 -2.37 -3.75 0.31
CA SER A 240 -1.29 -3.85 1.29
C SER A 240 -0.27 -4.93 0.91
N ALA A 241 -0.71 -6.13 0.55
CA ALA A 241 0.18 -7.20 0.10
C ALA A 241 0.87 -6.87 -1.24
N TRP A 242 0.17 -6.19 -2.15
CA TRP A 242 0.75 -5.72 -3.41
C TRP A 242 1.85 -4.67 -3.20
N GLN A 243 1.62 -3.71 -2.30
CA GLN A 243 2.63 -2.72 -1.93
C GLN A 243 3.87 -3.38 -1.30
N TYR A 244 3.68 -4.40 -0.45
CA TYR A 244 4.80 -5.18 0.08
C TYR A 244 5.63 -5.81 -1.04
N LEU A 245 4.99 -6.42 -2.04
CA LEU A 245 5.67 -6.97 -3.21
C LEU A 245 6.36 -5.88 -4.04
N ALA A 246 5.73 -4.72 -4.24
CA ALA A 246 6.30 -3.61 -4.99
C ALA A 246 7.61 -3.12 -4.38
N THR A 247 7.71 -3.11 -3.05
CA THR A 247 8.93 -2.69 -2.36
C THR A 247 9.99 -3.80 -2.25
N THR A 248 9.60 -5.08 -2.24
CA THR A 248 10.52 -6.19 -1.92
C THR A 248 10.91 -7.06 -3.11
N ALA A 249 10.17 -7.01 -4.21
CA ALA A 249 10.41 -7.83 -5.39
C ALA A 249 11.12 -7.04 -6.51
N SER A 250 11.73 -7.76 -7.45
CA SER A 250 12.35 -7.13 -8.62
C SER A 250 11.31 -6.61 -9.61
N VAL A 251 11.50 -5.38 -10.08
CA VAL A 251 10.70 -4.77 -11.15
C VAL A 251 11.39 -4.97 -12.51
N LEU A 252 10.60 -5.40 -13.50
CA LEU A 252 11.01 -5.51 -14.90
C LEU A 252 10.48 -4.32 -15.70
N GLY A 253 11.39 -3.56 -16.29
CA GLY A 253 11.08 -2.30 -16.98
C GLY A 253 11.16 -1.10 -16.04
N ASP A 254 10.74 0.06 -16.54
CA ASP A 254 10.71 1.32 -15.78
C ASP A 254 9.47 1.34 -14.87
N GLU A 255 9.70 1.41 -13.56
CA GLU A 255 8.66 1.39 -12.51
C GLU A 255 7.61 2.49 -12.72
N GLU A 256 8.02 3.70 -13.11
CA GLU A 256 7.12 4.83 -13.34
C GLU A 256 6.41 4.78 -14.70
N LYS A 257 6.82 3.87 -15.60
CA LYS A 257 6.20 3.68 -16.93
C LYS A 257 5.53 2.32 -17.07
N GLY A 258 4.94 1.83 -15.98
CA GLY A 258 4.23 0.55 -15.96
C GLY A 258 5.16 -0.65 -15.96
N GLY A 259 6.23 -0.56 -15.16
CA GLY A 259 7.10 -1.66 -14.79
C GLY A 259 6.29 -2.82 -14.22
N ARG A 260 6.76 -4.04 -14.45
CA ARG A 260 6.06 -5.26 -14.04
C ARG A 260 6.80 -5.89 -12.88
N ILE A 261 6.10 -6.17 -11.79
CA ILE A 261 6.69 -6.89 -10.66
C ILE A 261 6.89 -8.35 -11.08
N ARG A 262 8.07 -8.88 -10.78
CA ARG A 262 8.38 -10.30 -10.95
C ARG A 262 8.11 -11.05 -9.64
N VAL A 263 6.96 -11.69 -9.56
CA VAL A 263 6.45 -12.43 -8.39
C VAL A 263 6.97 -13.88 -8.36
N ILE A 264 8.25 -14.13 -8.60
CA ILE A 264 8.78 -15.51 -8.49
C ILE A 264 8.74 -16.03 -7.05
N ARG A 265 8.79 -17.36 -6.88
CA ARG A 265 8.75 -18.04 -5.57
C ARG A 265 9.61 -17.36 -4.49
N GLN A 266 10.81 -16.90 -4.84
CA GLN A 266 11.74 -16.29 -3.87
C GLN A 266 11.17 -15.03 -3.18
N PHE A 267 10.33 -14.28 -3.90
CA PHE A 267 9.66 -13.08 -3.40
C PHE A 267 8.27 -13.41 -2.86
N ALA A 268 7.48 -14.20 -3.60
CA ALA A 268 6.12 -14.57 -3.17
C ALA A 268 6.10 -15.25 -1.80
N GLN A 269 7.07 -16.13 -1.53
CA GLN A 269 7.13 -16.84 -0.23
C GLN A 269 7.35 -15.92 0.98
N ARG A 270 7.76 -14.66 0.78
CA ARG A 270 8.04 -13.69 1.85
C ARG A 270 6.83 -12.84 2.21
N ILE A 271 5.76 -12.84 1.40
CA ILE A 271 4.55 -12.05 1.66
C ILE A 271 4.03 -12.40 3.06
N PRO A 272 3.93 -11.45 4.00
CA PRO A 272 3.42 -11.74 5.34
C PRO A 272 1.93 -12.03 5.28
N ILE A 273 1.49 -13.18 5.79
CA ILE A 273 0.07 -13.51 5.93
C ILE A 273 -0.32 -13.20 7.38
N PRO A 274 -1.16 -12.17 7.62
CA PRO A 274 -1.44 -11.69 8.97
C PRO A 274 -2.26 -12.72 9.74
N ARG A 275 -2.13 -12.69 11.07
CA ARG A 275 -3.06 -13.38 11.96
C ARG A 275 -4.45 -12.73 11.84
N ALA A 276 -5.51 -13.51 11.97
CA ALA A 276 -6.88 -13.02 11.94
C ALA A 276 -7.72 -13.77 12.96
N SER A 277 -8.69 -13.08 13.57
CA SER A 277 -9.75 -13.74 14.34
C SER A 277 -10.62 -14.58 13.40
N ASP A 278 -11.38 -15.54 13.95
CA ASP A 278 -12.32 -16.33 13.15
C ASP A 278 -13.37 -15.44 12.46
N ALA A 279 -13.79 -14.35 13.12
CA ALA A 279 -14.74 -13.39 12.59
C ALA A 279 -14.17 -12.62 11.39
N ASP A 280 -12.95 -12.05 11.54
CA ASP A 280 -12.31 -11.30 10.45
C ASP A 280 -11.97 -12.21 9.27
N ARG A 281 -11.53 -13.45 9.57
CA ARG A 281 -11.29 -14.47 8.55
C ARG A 281 -12.56 -14.77 7.76
N ALA A 282 -13.66 -15.07 8.45
CA ALA A 282 -14.95 -15.38 7.82
C ALA A 282 -15.48 -14.21 6.98
N ALA A 283 -15.32 -12.97 7.43
CA ALA A 283 -15.75 -11.79 6.69
C ALA A 283 -14.99 -11.63 5.35
N ILE A 284 -13.66 -11.79 5.37
CA ILE A 284 -12.84 -11.74 4.14
C ILE A 284 -13.19 -12.91 3.21
N GLU A 285 -13.38 -14.12 3.75
CA GLU A 285 -13.79 -15.28 2.95
C GLU A 285 -15.14 -15.08 2.26
N ALA A 286 -16.10 -14.48 2.95
CA ALA A 286 -17.42 -14.17 2.40
C ALA A 286 -17.33 -13.16 1.25
N LEU A 287 -16.53 -12.10 1.40
CA LEU A 287 -16.28 -11.12 0.34
C LEU A 287 -15.60 -11.77 -0.87
N VAL A 288 -14.59 -12.59 -0.65
CA VAL A 288 -13.93 -13.34 -1.74
C VAL A 288 -14.91 -14.29 -2.43
N GLN A 289 -15.78 -14.98 -1.68
CA GLN A 289 -16.80 -15.85 -2.27
C GLN A 289 -17.77 -15.04 -3.15
N GLN A 290 -18.23 -13.87 -2.70
CA GLN A 290 -19.08 -12.99 -3.52
C GLN A 290 -18.37 -12.56 -4.82
N ILE A 291 -17.09 -12.19 -4.76
CA ILE A 291 -16.30 -11.83 -5.94
C ILE A 291 -16.25 -13.00 -6.94
N LEU A 292 -16.00 -14.22 -6.44
CA LEU A 292 -15.92 -15.42 -7.28
C LEU A 292 -17.28 -15.77 -7.91
N ASP A 293 -18.37 -15.65 -7.16
CA ASP A 293 -19.74 -15.91 -7.66
C ASP A 293 -20.15 -14.89 -8.72
N LEU A 294 -19.88 -13.60 -8.49
CA LEU A 294 -20.09 -12.53 -9.46
C LEU A 294 -19.28 -12.78 -10.73
N GLY A 295 -17.98 -13.10 -10.58
CA GLY A 295 -17.10 -13.38 -11.72
C GLY A 295 -17.44 -14.66 -12.50
N ALA A 296 -18.10 -15.63 -11.85
CA ALA A 296 -18.61 -16.82 -12.51
C ALA A 296 -19.87 -16.54 -13.34
N ALA A 297 -20.73 -15.62 -12.88
CA ALA A 297 -21.91 -15.19 -13.60
C ALA A 297 -21.58 -14.22 -14.75
N ASP A 298 -20.68 -13.27 -14.50
CA ASP A 298 -20.21 -12.29 -15.47
C ASP A 298 -18.70 -12.03 -15.26
N PRO A 299 -17.83 -12.44 -16.21
CA PRO A 299 -16.40 -12.19 -16.13
C PRO A 299 -16.03 -10.71 -16.00
N ASP A 300 -16.89 -9.79 -16.40
CA ASP A 300 -16.66 -8.34 -16.35
C ASP A 300 -17.44 -7.64 -15.22
N ALA A 301 -18.02 -8.42 -14.29
CA ALA A 301 -18.69 -7.89 -13.10
C ALA A 301 -17.78 -6.94 -12.31
N GLY A 302 -18.34 -5.78 -11.93
CA GLY A 302 -17.68 -4.83 -11.05
C GLY A 302 -17.60 -5.38 -9.62
N VAL A 303 -16.39 -5.47 -9.08
CA VAL A 303 -16.12 -6.00 -7.73
C VAL A 303 -15.38 -5.02 -6.82
N SER A 304 -15.33 -3.74 -7.22
CA SER A 304 -14.53 -2.71 -6.54
C SER A 304 -14.96 -2.44 -5.11
N GLU A 305 -16.24 -2.61 -4.77
CA GLU A 305 -16.75 -2.44 -3.41
C GLU A 305 -16.20 -3.52 -2.47
N GLN A 306 -16.29 -4.79 -2.89
CA GLN A 306 -15.74 -5.91 -2.13
C GLN A 306 -14.22 -5.82 -2.03
N GLU A 307 -13.53 -5.37 -3.09
CA GLU A 307 -12.09 -5.15 -3.05
C GLU A 307 -11.70 -4.06 -2.05
N ALA A 308 -12.41 -2.93 -2.02
CA ALA A 308 -12.14 -1.85 -1.07
C ALA A 308 -12.38 -2.28 0.38
N GLU A 309 -13.42 -3.08 0.63
CA GLU A 309 -13.69 -3.66 1.95
C GLU A 309 -12.61 -4.69 2.35
N ILE A 310 -12.17 -5.56 1.43
CA ILE A 310 -11.04 -6.47 1.67
C ILE A 310 -9.78 -5.67 1.99
N ASP A 311 -9.51 -4.60 1.24
CA ASP A 311 -8.32 -3.77 1.44
C ASP A 311 -8.29 -3.14 2.84
N THR A 312 -9.40 -2.56 3.30
CA THR A 312 -9.48 -1.97 4.65
C THR A 312 -9.46 -3.02 5.76
N ARG A 313 -10.10 -4.17 5.58
CA ARG A 313 -10.01 -5.28 6.54
C ARG A 313 -8.59 -5.82 6.65
N VAL A 314 -7.91 -6.02 5.52
CA VAL A 314 -6.52 -6.49 5.51
C VAL A 314 -5.57 -5.43 6.07
N GLU A 315 -5.82 -4.15 5.82
CA GLU A 315 -5.10 -3.03 6.45
C GLU A 315 -5.24 -3.08 7.98
N PHE A 316 -6.46 -3.28 8.50
CA PHE A 316 -6.69 -3.50 9.92
C PHE A 316 -5.86 -4.67 10.47
N LEU A 317 -5.85 -5.81 9.78
CA LEU A 317 -5.06 -6.98 10.21
C LEU A 317 -3.55 -6.71 10.24
N TYR A 318 -3.04 -5.83 9.39
CA TYR A 318 -1.62 -5.46 9.42
C TYR A 318 -1.27 -4.39 10.44
N PHE A 319 -2.19 -3.44 10.71
CA PHE A 319 -1.83 -2.17 11.34
C PHE A 319 -2.72 -1.75 12.51
N HIS A 320 -3.78 -2.47 12.86
CA HIS A 320 -4.73 -1.98 13.87
C HIS A 320 -5.23 -3.07 14.84
N GLN A 321 -4.66 -4.29 14.80
CA GLN A 321 -5.01 -5.37 15.73
C GLN A 321 -4.68 -5.08 17.20
N ASP A 322 -3.75 -4.14 17.45
CA ASP A 322 -3.42 -3.69 18.81
C ASP A 322 -4.43 -2.63 19.32
N GLU A 323 -5.21 -2.02 18.42
CA GLU A 323 -6.21 -0.99 18.74
C GLU A 323 -7.55 -1.62 19.12
N ALA A 324 -7.94 -2.71 18.46
CA ALA A 324 -9.20 -3.38 18.69
C ALA A 324 -9.12 -4.90 18.36
N PRO A 325 -9.96 -5.74 19.00
CA PRO A 325 -9.90 -7.19 18.83
C PRO A 325 -10.39 -7.70 17.46
N THR A 326 -11.23 -6.92 16.75
CA THR A 326 -11.77 -7.25 15.43
C THR A 326 -11.97 -5.98 14.61
N TYR A 327 -12.08 -6.12 13.29
CA TYR A 327 -12.30 -4.98 12.40
C TYR A 327 -13.62 -4.25 12.73
N ASP A 328 -14.69 -4.99 12.99
CA ASP A 328 -16.01 -4.38 13.21
C ASP A 328 -16.02 -3.55 14.51
N VAL A 329 -15.29 -3.99 15.56
CA VAL A 329 -15.10 -3.21 16.79
C VAL A 329 -14.27 -1.96 16.51
N TRP A 330 -13.18 -2.09 15.76
CA TRP A 330 -12.33 -0.95 15.37
C TRP A 330 -13.11 0.12 14.61
N VAL A 331 -13.94 -0.28 13.65
CA VAL A 331 -14.82 0.63 12.91
C VAL A 331 -15.83 1.27 13.84
N ALA A 332 -16.49 0.49 14.71
CA ALA A 332 -17.48 1.03 15.65
C ALA A 332 -16.88 2.05 16.62
N GLU A 333 -15.68 1.81 17.14
CA GLU A 333 -14.97 2.74 18.01
C GLU A 333 -14.64 4.05 17.29
N ARG A 334 -14.13 3.98 16.06
CA ARG A 334 -13.83 5.19 15.27
C ARG A 334 -15.06 5.96 14.84
N GLU A 335 -16.16 5.29 14.52
CA GLU A 335 -17.43 5.96 14.24
C GLU A 335 -18.01 6.61 15.49
N ALA A 336 -17.86 5.98 16.67
CA ALA A 336 -18.23 6.59 17.95
C ALA A 336 -17.38 7.83 18.25
N GLU A 337 -16.06 7.77 18.06
CA GLU A 337 -15.15 8.92 18.23
C GLU A 337 -15.55 10.09 17.32
N LYS A 338 -15.80 9.83 16.02
CA LYS A 338 -16.33 10.86 15.11
C LYS A 338 -17.65 11.45 15.60
N GLY A 339 -18.56 10.60 16.08
CA GLY A 339 -19.82 11.04 16.69
C GLY A 339 -19.60 12.00 17.85
N THR A 340 -18.69 11.67 18.78
CA THR A 340 -18.35 12.54 19.91
C THR A 340 -17.74 13.86 19.48
N ALA A 341 -16.87 13.87 18.47
CA ALA A 341 -16.27 15.11 17.95
C ALA A 341 -17.33 16.06 17.37
N VAL A 342 -18.31 15.52 16.63
CA VAL A 342 -19.44 16.29 16.09
C VAL A 342 -20.32 16.84 17.22
N GLU A 343 -20.62 16.05 18.24
CA GLU A 343 -21.39 16.50 19.41
C GLU A 343 -20.69 17.59 20.21
N GLU A 344 -19.37 17.47 20.42
CA GLU A 344 -18.57 18.50 21.08
C GLU A 344 -18.55 19.81 20.29
N VAL A 345 -18.36 19.73 18.96
CA VAL A 345 -18.46 20.89 18.08
C VAL A 345 -19.84 21.54 18.18
N ARG A 346 -20.93 20.76 18.11
CA ARG A 346 -22.29 21.28 18.29
C ARG A 346 -22.45 21.99 19.63
N ARG A 347 -21.88 21.44 20.70
CA ARG A 347 -21.91 22.05 22.04
C ARG A 347 -21.15 23.38 22.08
N PHE A 348 -19.96 23.45 21.47
CA PHE A 348 -19.21 24.70 21.37
C PHE A 348 -19.96 25.75 20.56
N VAL A 349 -20.49 25.38 19.40
CA VAL A 349 -21.29 26.27 18.56
C VAL A 349 -22.51 26.81 19.32
N ALA A 350 -23.23 25.95 20.05
CA ALA A 350 -24.39 26.35 20.84
C ALA A 350 -24.03 27.24 22.04
N ALA A 351 -22.85 27.03 22.65
CA ALA A 351 -22.37 27.83 23.77
C ALA A 351 -21.80 29.20 23.34
N GLY A 352 -21.36 29.32 22.09
CA GLY A 352 -20.74 30.52 21.54
C GLY A 352 -19.25 30.68 21.89
N GLU A 353 -18.66 31.78 21.44
CA GLU A 353 -17.27 32.13 21.75
C GLU A 353 -17.05 32.35 23.25
N SER A 354 -15.88 31.97 23.74
CA SER A 354 -15.49 32.08 25.14
C SER A 354 -13.98 32.23 25.30
N SER A 355 -13.50 32.31 26.53
CA SER A 355 -12.07 32.32 26.83
C SER A 355 -11.34 31.04 26.41
N LYS A 356 -12.09 30.00 26.00
CA LYS A 356 -11.58 28.69 25.55
C LYS A 356 -12.05 28.29 24.16
N VAL A 357 -12.91 29.07 23.52
CA VAL A 357 -13.48 28.74 22.20
C VAL A 357 -13.49 29.99 21.34
N GLU A 358 -12.89 29.93 20.16
CA GLU A 358 -12.94 31.01 19.16
C GLU A 358 -13.52 30.49 17.85
N PHE A 359 -14.36 31.30 17.21
CA PHE A 359 -14.85 31.05 15.87
C PHE A 359 -14.06 31.86 14.84
N LYS A 360 -13.86 31.23 13.68
CA LYS A 360 -13.31 31.87 12.49
C LYS A 360 -14.14 31.39 11.32
N GLU A 361 -14.66 32.32 10.53
CA GLU A 361 -15.41 31.96 9.33
C GLU A 361 -14.55 31.19 8.32
N THR A 362 -13.26 31.50 8.26
CA THR A 362 -12.37 31.08 7.18
C THR A 362 -10.92 31.13 7.64
N LEU A 363 -10.05 30.39 6.96
CA LEU A 363 -8.61 30.45 7.20
C LEU A 363 -7.99 31.64 6.47
N GLU A 364 -8.41 31.90 5.23
CA GLU A 364 -7.86 32.98 4.42
C GLU A 364 -8.86 33.63 3.44
N ALA A 365 -10.03 33.05 3.18
CA ALA A 365 -10.97 33.49 2.13
C ALA A 365 -11.81 34.75 2.46
N GLY A 366 -11.46 35.47 3.53
CA GLY A 366 -12.18 36.66 4.02
C GLY A 366 -11.87 37.97 3.29
N GLY A 367 -10.90 37.99 2.36
CA GLY A 367 -10.42 39.22 1.71
C GLY A 367 -10.17 39.12 0.20
N THR A 368 -10.42 40.22 -0.52
CA THR A 368 -10.23 40.31 -1.98
C THR A 368 -8.75 40.42 -2.40
N THR A 369 -7.87 40.90 -1.53
CA THR A 369 -6.43 41.09 -1.82
C THR A 369 -5.54 40.08 -1.07
N PRO A 370 -4.33 39.76 -1.59
CA PRO A 370 -3.38 38.87 -0.92
C PRO A 370 -3.02 39.30 0.51
N GLU A 371 -2.90 40.60 0.76
CA GLU A 371 -2.55 41.16 2.07
C GLU A 371 -3.65 40.89 3.09
N HIS A 372 -4.91 41.01 2.67
CA HIS A 372 -6.05 40.76 3.54
C HIS A 372 -6.16 39.27 3.87
N ARG A 373 -5.94 38.38 2.89
CA ARG A 373 -5.88 36.92 3.14
C ARG A 373 -4.79 36.54 4.14
N ALA A 374 -3.60 37.14 4.01
CA ALA A 374 -2.51 36.95 4.96
C ALA A 374 -2.85 37.46 6.37
N ALA A 375 -3.58 38.57 6.47
CA ALA A 375 -4.04 39.11 7.75
C ALA A 375 -5.09 38.21 8.42
N VAL A 376 -6.05 37.68 7.65
CA VAL A 376 -7.04 36.71 8.14
C VAL A 376 -6.34 35.46 8.67
N PHE A 377 -5.41 34.89 7.90
CA PHE A 377 -4.64 33.73 8.34
C PHE A 377 -3.81 34.03 9.59
N HIS A 378 -3.17 35.19 9.64
CA HIS A 378 -2.43 35.62 10.83
C HIS A 378 -3.32 35.74 12.07
N SER A 379 -4.59 36.14 11.93
CA SER A 379 -5.54 36.21 13.04
C SER A 379 -5.82 34.84 13.69
N VAL A 380 -5.91 33.79 12.86
CA VAL A 380 -6.05 32.41 13.33
C VAL A 380 -4.81 31.99 14.12
N LEU A 381 -3.61 32.25 13.57
CA LEU A 381 -2.35 31.92 14.25
C LEU A 381 -2.16 32.68 15.56
N LYS A 382 -2.56 33.96 15.62
CA LYS A 382 -2.56 34.76 16.86
C LYS A 382 -3.40 34.09 17.94
N THR A 383 -4.58 33.61 17.56
CA THR A 383 -5.50 32.92 18.47
C THR A 383 -4.89 31.62 19.00
N ILE A 384 -4.26 30.83 18.12
CA ILE A 384 -3.54 29.61 18.53
C ILE A 384 -2.41 29.96 19.51
N CYS A 385 -1.61 30.98 19.22
CA CYS A 385 -0.55 31.46 20.11
C CYS A 385 -1.09 31.89 21.48
N ALA A 386 -2.21 32.62 21.49
CA ALA A 386 -2.87 33.05 22.70
C ALA A 386 -3.36 31.88 23.55
N PHE A 387 -4.01 30.87 22.94
CA PHE A 387 -4.43 29.66 23.65
C PHE A 387 -3.26 28.83 24.17
N LEU A 388 -2.20 28.68 23.37
CA LEU A 388 -0.98 27.99 23.80
C LEU A 388 -0.41 28.60 25.08
N ASN A 389 -0.56 29.91 25.29
CA ASN A 389 -0.05 30.65 26.45
C ASN A 389 -1.06 30.83 27.58
N SER A 390 -2.29 30.33 27.46
CA SER A 390 -3.38 30.65 28.40
C SER A 390 -4.24 29.44 28.76
N GLY A 391 -3.60 28.28 28.96
CA GLY A 391 -4.28 27.07 29.44
C GLY A 391 -5.02 26.31 28.35
N GLY A 392 -4.67 26.51 27.07
CA GLY A 392 -5.32 25.87 25.93
C GLY A 392 -6.69 26.42 25.54
N GLY A 393 -7.29 25.83 24.51
CA GLY A 393 -8.59 26.18 23.95
C GLY A 393 -8.86 25.51 22.59
N THR A 394 -9.95 25.89 21.94
CA THR A 394 -10.36 25.35 20.63
C THR A 394 -10.64 26.51 19.68
N VAL A 395 -10.12 26.41 18.44
CA VAL A 395 -10.52 27.30 17.34
C VAL A 395 -11.37 26.49 16.37
N LEU A 396 -12.58 26.96 16.06
CA LEU A 396 -13.44 26.38 15.01
C LEU A 396 -13.37 27.26 13.77
N ILE A 397 -12.85 26.71 12.67
CA ILE A 397 -12.71 27.41 11.39
C ILE A 397 -13.77 26.90 10.41
N GLY A 398 -14.55 27.78 9.79
CA GLY A 398 -15.76 27.46 9.04
C GLY A 398 -17.04 27.72 9.83
N VAL A 399 -16.97 28.52 10.89
CA VAL A 399 -18.11 28.89 11.76
C VAL A 399 -18.16 30.41 11.85
N HIS A 400 -19.34 30.99 11.62
CA HIS A 400 -19.59 32.43 11.79
C HIS A 400 -19.73 32.79 13.28
N ASP A 401 -19.46 34.04 13.64
CA ASP A 401 -19.52 34.52 15.03
C ASP A 401 -20.91 34.34 15.69
N SER A 402 -21.96 34.18 14.87
CA SER A 402 -23.33 33.86 15.31
C SER A 402 -23.53 32.39 15.73
N GLY A 403 -22.54 31.52 15.50
CA GLY A 403 -22.67 30.07 15.60
C GLY A 403 -23.23 29.40 14.35
N GLU A 404 -23.44 30.13 13.25
CA GLU A 404 -23.80 29.49 11.98
C GLU A 404 -22.61 28.69 11.41
N VAL A 405 -22.81 27.40 11.16
CA VAL A 405 -21.84 26.58 10.43
C VAL A 405 -21.89 26.99 8.96
N ILE A 406 -20.81 27.60 8.46
CA ILE A 406 -20.73 28.07 7.07
C ILE A 406 -19.91 27.15 6.17
N GLY A 407 -18.97 26.39 6.73
CA GLY A 407 -18.11 25.44 6.01
C GLY A 407 -16.82 26.05 5.46
N LEU A 408 -16.03 25.22 4.78
CA LEU A 408 -14.69 25.55 4.22
C LEU A 408 -14.63 25.48 2.70
N GLU A 409 -15.77 25.55 2.02
CA GLU A 409 -15.87 25.57 0.56
C GLU A 409 -15.10 26.76 -0.03
N ARG A 410 -15.18 27.92 0.63
CA ARG A 410 -14.48 29.16 0.23
C ARG A 410 -12.97 29.06 0.40
N ASP A 411 -12.51 28.25 1.34
CA ASP A 411 -11.09 27.96 1.57
C ASP A 411 -10.56 26.84 0.66
N GLY A 412 -11.41 26.26 -0.19
CA GLY A 412 -11.06 25.15 -1.07
C GLY A 412 -10.81 23.83 -0.33
N ALA A 413 -11.30 23.71 0.92
CA ALA A 413 -11.02 22.59 1.81
C ALA A 413 -12.25 21.72 2.13
N ALA A 414 -13.29 21.77 1.28
CA ALA A 414 -14.52 20.97 1.44
C ALA A 414 -14.35 19.47 1.09
N ASN A 415 -13.22 19.05 0.50
CA ASN A 415 -12.93 17.65 0.17
C ASN A 415 -11.57 17.22 0.75
N ALA A 416 -11.26 15.91 0.72
CA ALA A 416 -10.04 15.35 1.31
C ALA A 416 -8.75 16.01 0.78
N LYS A 417 -8.60 16.12 -0.55
CA LYS A 417 -7.40 16.72 -1.18
C LYS A 417 -7.23 18.21 -0.82
N GLY A 418 -8.33 18.95 -0.80
CA GLY A 418 -8.35 20.35 -0.39
C GLY A 418 -7.98 20.52 1.08
N TRP A 419 -8.47 19.61 1.92
CA TRP A 419 -8.17 19.57 3.34
C TRP A 419 -6.69 19.24 3.63
N ASP A 420 -6.06 18.32 2.91
CA ASP A 420 -4.62 18.04 3.05
C ASP A 420 -3.79 19.32 2.82
N THR A 421 -4.14 20.08 1.78
CA THR A 421 -3.49 21.35 1.45
C THR A 421 -3.70 22.39 2.57
N PHE A 422 -4.91 22.45 3.13
CA PHE A 422 -5.26 23.32 4.24
C PHE A 422 -4.49 22.97 5.51
N GLN A 423 -4.42 21.68 5.88
CA GLN A 423 -3.70 21.18 7.04
C GLN A 423 -2.19 21.45 6.90
N GLN A 424 -1.62 21.20 5.72
CA GLN A 424 -0.21 21.47 5.42
C GLN A 424 0.14 22.96 5.62
N LYS A 425 -0.77 23.88 5.25
CA LYS A 425 -0.58 25.33 5.47
C LYS A 425 -0.45 25.66 6.97
N ILE A 426 -1.35 25.13 7.80
CA ILE A 426 -1.29 25.33 9.26
C ILE A 426 -0.01 24.72 9.82
N ALA A 427 0.31 23.47 9.48
CA ALA A 427 1.52 22.78 9.95
C ALA A 427 2.81 23.54 9.58
N ASN A 428 2.89 24.06 8.36
CA ASN A 428 4.04 24.87 7.92
C ASN A 428 4.13 26.19 8.69
N ALA A 429 3.00 26.83 8.99
CA ALA A 429 2.98 28.04 9.81
C ALA A 429 3.41 27.77 11.26
N LEU A 430 2.93 26.68 11.87
CA LEU A 430 3.38 26.24 13.21
C LEU A 430 4.90 26.01 13.25
N ARG A 431 5.48 25.44 12.17
CA ARG A 431 6.92 25.23 12.06
C ARG A 431 7.72 26.52 11.90
N ALA A 432 7.27 27.40 11.01
CA ALA A 432 8.08 28.52 10.53
C ALA A 432 7.93 29.79 11.38
N ARG A 433 6.78 29.95 12.05
CA ARG A 433 6.38 31.22 12.68
C ARG A 433 6.29 31.14 14.20
N PHE A 434 6.17 29.95 14.77
CA PHE A 434 6.09 29.78 16.21
C PHE A 434 7.45 29.43 16.81
N SER A 435 7.73 29.96 17.99
CA SER A 435 8.94 29.63 18.75
C SER A 435 8.64 29.46 20.24
N PRO A 436 8.85 28.26 20.82
CA PRO A 436 9.15 27.00 20.11
C PRO A 436 7.98 26.54 19.23
N ALA A 437 8.25 25.68 18.24
CA ALA A 437 7.20 25.11 17.39
C ALA A 437 6.31 24.13 18.20
N PRO A 438 4.98 24.33 18.26
CA PRO A 438 4.11 23.67 19.24
C PRO A 438 3.43 22.39 18.70
N PHE A 439 4.16 21.52 18.00
CA PHE A 439 3.56 20.35 17.34
C PHE A 439 2.85 19.38 18.31
N ASP A 440 3.39 19.23 19.53
CA ASP A 440 2.81 18.35 20.56
C ASP A 440 1.63 19.01 21.31
N SER A 441 1.29 20.25 20.97
CA SER A 441 0.28 21.05 21.68
C SER A 441 -0.80 21.60 20.76
N VAL A 442 -0.76 21.28 19.46
CA VAL A 442 -1.77 21.72 18.49
C VAL A 442 -2.19 20.55 17.62
N GLU A 443 -3.45 20.17 17.73
CA GLU A 443 -4.09 19.15 16.88
C GLU A 443 -5.06 19.84 15.93
N VAL A 444 -5.08 19.39 14.67
CA VAL A 444 -5.91 19.98 13.61
C VAL A 444 -6.68 18.85 12.94
N GLU A 445 -8.00 18.89 13.03
CA GLU A 445 -8.86 17.82 12.50
C GLU A 445 -10.07 18.38 11.73
N PRO A 446 -10.54 17.67 10.69
CA PRO A 446 -11.77 18.03 10.00
C PRO A 446 -12.97 17.53 10.81
N VAL A 447 -14.06 18.30 10.82
CA VAL A 447 -15.35 17.86 11.36
C VAL A 447 -16.42 18.16 10.32
N ASP A 448 -17.12 17.11 9.88
CA ASP A 448 -18.23 17.22 8.94
C ASP A 448 -19.54 17.30 9.71
N ILE A 449 -20.21 18.45 9.63
CA ILE A 449 -21.45 18.74 10.36
C ILE A 449 -22.46 19.37 9.39
N ASP A 450 -23.67 18.81 9.34
CA ASP A 450 -24.77 19.30 8.49
C ASP A 450 -24.36 19.50 7.01
N GLN A 451 -23.63 18.50 6.46
CA GLN A 451 -23.07 18.49 5.10
C GLN A 451 -22.01 19.56 4.80
N LYS A 452 -21.56 20.31 5.81
CA LYS A 452 -20.48 21.29 5.70
C LYS A 452 -19.25 20.80 6.44
N ARG A 453 -18.08 21.00 5.84
CA ARG A 453 -16.80 20.69 6.49
C ARG A 453 -16.27 21.90 7.23
N ILE A 454 -15.96 21.74 8.51
CA ILE A 454 -15.22 22.72 9.31
C ILE A 454 -13.87 22.15 9.75
N THR A 455 -13.00 22.98 10.29
CA THR A 455 -11.76 22.53 10.96
C THR A 455 -11.83 22.85 12.45
N ARG A 456 -11.58 21.84 13.29
CA ARG A 456 -11.36 22.00 14.72
C ARG A 456 -9.86 22.02 14.98
N VAL A 457 -9.37 23.12 15.55
CA VAL A 457 -7.99 23.23 16.04
C VAL A 457 -8.01 23.15 17.55
N ILE A 458 -7.54 22.03 18.10
CA ILE A 458 -7.42 21.81 19.55
C ILE A 458 -6.04 22.29 19.98
N VAL A 459 -6.00 23.20 20.93
CA VAL A 459 -4.77 23.80 21.44
C VAL A 459 -4.64 23.41 22.91
N HIS A 460 -3.63 22.60 23.22
CA HIS A 460 -3.27 22.25 24.59
C HIS A 460 -2.38 23.33 25.20
N ASP A 461 -2.37 23.42 26.53
CA ASP A 461 -1.50 24.37 27.21
C ASP A 461 -0.02 24.01 27.01
N ALA A 462 0.76 24.94 26.47
CA ALA A 462 2.19 24.71 26.27
C ALA A 462 2.94 24.65 27.62
N ARG A 463 4.01 23.88 27.72
CA ARG A 463 4.81 23.83 28.97
C ARG A 463 5.54 25.14 29.32
N GLY A 464 5.66 26.05 28.36
CA GLY A 464 6.33 27.34 28.51
C GLY A 464 5.77 28.40 27.57
N PRO A 465 6.34 29.61 27.56
CA PRO A 465 5.93 30.68 26.66
C PRO A 465 6.18 30.29 25.20
N VAL A 466 5.19 30.50 24.35
CA VAL A 466 5.27 30.34 22.90
C VAL A 466 5.05 31.69 22.23
N THR A 467 5.92 32.05 21.30
CA THR A 467 5.80 33.29 20.52
C THR A 467 5.38 32.99 19.09
N LEU A 468 4.69 33.94 18.46
CA LEU A 468 4.38 33.95 17.03
C LEU A 468 5.10 35.15 16.41
N ASP A 469 6.00 34.89 15.45
CA ASP A 469 6.86 35.89 14.81
C ASP A 469 7.62 36.76 15.84
N GLY A 470 8.06 36.15 16.93
CA GLY A 470 8.78 36.81 18.03
C GLY A 470 7.88 37.59 19.00
N LYS A 471 6.56 37.57 18.82
CA LYS A 471 5.59 38.26 19.68
C LYS A 471 4.85 37.29 20.59
N LEU A 472 4.60 37.71 21.82
CA LEU A 472 3.87 36.93 22.81
C LEU A 472 2.40 37.35 22.82
N TYR A 473 1.51 36.41 22.56
CA TYR A 473 0.06 36.62 22.61
C TYR A 473 -0.54 35.81 23.76
N ILE A 474 -1.49 36.38 24.49
CA ILE A 474 -2.22 35.71 25.56
C ILE A 474 -3.73 35.93 25.40
N ARG A 475 -4.53 35.04 25.99
CA ARG A 475 -5.95 35.30 26.18
C ARG A 475 -6.17 36.11 27.45
N ASN A 476 -6.83 37.26 27.28
CA ASN A 476 -7.40 38.01 28.38
C ASN A 476 -8.92 37.97 28.25
N VAL A 477 -9.57 37.15 29.08
CA VAL A 477 -11.00 36.82 28.95
C VAL A 477 -11.29 36.31 27.53
N ASN A 478 -12.06 37.04 26.73
CA ASN A 478 -12.44 36.64 25.37
C ASN A 478 -11.64 37.36 24.29
N VAL A 479 -10.56 38.08 24.63
CA VAL A 479 -9.78 38.86 23.66
C VAL A 479 -8.34 38.36 23.60
N THR A 480 -7.81 38.27 22.37
CA THR A 480 -6.38 37.99 22.14
C THR A 480 -5.58 39.28 22.26
N VAL A 481 -4.64 39.33 23.20
CA VAL A 481 -3.81 40.51 23.50
C VAL A 481 -2.35 40.20 23.18
N GLU A 482 -1.68 41.12 22.48
CA GLU A 482 -0.22 41.13 22.32
C GLU A 482 0.39 41.78 23.56
N LEU A 483 1.33 41.10 24.22
CA LEU A 483 2.08 41.71 25.30
C LEU A 483 3.21 42.56 24.74
N SER A 484 3.36 43.79 25.25
CA SER A 484 4.53 44.61 24.97
C SER A 484 5.80 43.94 25.50
N ALA A 485 6.97 44.34 24.99
CA ALA A 485 8.25 43.80 25.44
C ALA A 485 8.46 43.96 26.97
N ALA A 486 7.95 45.05 27.57
CA ALA A 486 8.03 45.29 29.00
C ALA A 486 7.11 44.36 29.80
N GLU A 487 5.88 44.11 29.32
CA GLU A 487 4.93 43.19 29.94
C GLU A 487 5.39 41.74 29.82
N ALA A 488 5.88 41.33 28.65
CA ALA A 488 6.37 39.98 28.40
C ALA A 488 7.56 39.59 29.31
N LEU A 489 8.39 40.56 29.72
CA LEU A 489 9.52 40.33 30.64
C LEU A 489 9.06 39.96 32.06
N HIS A 490 7.90 40.46 32.48
CA HIS A 490 7.34 40.26 33.82
C HIS A 490 6.19 39.24 33.84
N TRP A 491 5.66 38.90 32.67
CA TRP A 491 4.61 37.90 32.52
C TRP A 491 5.16 36.52 32.85
N LYS A 492 4.47 35.84 33.77
CA LYS A 492 4.73 34.45 34.12
C LYS A 492 3.52 33.64 33.71
N LYS A 493 3.81 32.54 33.02
CA LYS A 493 2.81 31.55 32.65
C LYS A 493 2.34 30.76 33.86
#